data_AF-A0A6L9K535-F1
#
_entry.id   AF-A0A6L9K535-F1
#
_cell.length_a   1.000
_cell.length_b   1.000
_cell.length_c   1.000
_cell.angle_alpha   90.00
_cell.angle_beta   90.00
_cell.angle_gamma   90.00
#
_symmetry.space_group_name_H-M   'P 1'
#
loop_
_entity.id
_entity.type
_entity.pdbx_description
1 polymer ?
#
loop_
_entity_poly.entity_id
_entity_poly.type
_entity_poly.pdbx_seq_one_letter_code
_entity_poly.pdbx_strand_id
1 'polypeptide(L)'
;MKQKRMKMGALLLLGLGLTAVQAQRMNVKTKSGTNTAYMISDIRNMTYSGANLVVTKVDASTTSFAIPDTRFINYSTGMTSTWNGTRWIPSAPTALDNAIFNGNYSAAGFPCDNLTVNAGKQLTIASGNMAVGENFVLRSDATNGTATLIDNGNLTVGGTSSVEQYLTVARQWWYLSSPLSAAKTTTFTDATRTNKIGNYDEISTSYSAPLATNVPLTAGKGYVVKLSDATDGIYTFTGGSLITGDVTLAPTRTGTTAGKRGFNLVGNPYPSYLDWNAAYTAIVNPISNLRNAIWYRTFDGAAMTFYTYSDGEGVPATVTKMIPPMQAFWIKVNQDGTPNSTGSITFKNAYRAHATSTANPLKVKAVSDRQKLRLVVANGTNTDETLIVGKSYASDNYDSYDIEKMSNDNPAIPEIFSMVDNQELVINSVNQLSVDKVINLGFRPGQTGDFTIRATEIQQFRKDSIYSLAIHLINIPMNNGHNTPLSKS
;
A
#
# COMPACT_ATOMS: atom_id res chain seq x y z
N MET A 1 -73.71 27.20 1.75
CA MET A 1 -72.47 27.49 2.52
C MET A 1 -72.41 26.57 3.73
N LYS A 2 -71.66 25.47 3.66
CA LYS A 2 -71.40 24.61 4.83
C LYS A 2 -70.05 25.00 5.42
N GLN A 3 -70.06 25.70 6.56
CA GLN A 3 -68.85 25.99 7.32
C GLN A 3 -68.24 24.68 7.84
N LYS A 4 -67.14 24.23 7.22
CA LYS A 4 -66.26 23.23 7.81
C LYS A 4 -65.47 23.91 8.92
N ARG A 5 -65.86 23.67 10.18
CA ARG A 5 -65.04 24.00 11.35
C ARG A 5 -63.78 23.15 11.31
N MET A 6 -62.65 23.78 11.02
CA MET A 6 -61.31 23.18 11.09
C MET A 6 -60.96 23.07 12.58
N LYS A 7 -60.79 21.84 13.08
CA LYS A 7 -60.32 21.60 14.46
C LYS A 7 -58.87 22.06 14.55
N MET A 8 -58.62 23.17 15.24
CA MET A 8 -57.29 23.63 15.63
C MET A 8 -56.78 22.69 16.71
N GLY A 9 -56.05 21.65 16.31
CA GLY A 9 -55.25 20.85 17.24
C GLY A 9 -54.02 21.66 17.61
N ALA A 10 -54.07 22.36 18.74
CA ALA A 10 -52.87 22.92 19.36
C ALA A 10 -51.97 21.75 19.78
N LEU A 11 -50.87 21.52 19.06
CA LEU A 11 -49.81 20.65 19.52
C LEU A 11 -49.06 21.41 20.64
N LEU A 12 -49.47 21.15 21.88
CA LEU A 12 -48.80 21.65 23.07
C LEU A 12 -47.43 20.96 23.16
N LEU A 13 -46.34 21.72 22.93
CA LEU A 13 -44.98 21.28 23.30
C LEU A 13 -44.89 21.28 24.83
N LEU A 14 -45.35 20.19 25.45
CA LEU A 14 -45.08 19.91 26.86
C LEU A 14 -43.58 19.70 27.00
N GLY A 15 -43.01 20.42 27.97
CA GLY A 15 -41.59 20.44 28.28
C GLY A 15 -40.99 19.04 28.32
N LEU A 16 -39.90 18.90 27.58
CA LEU A 16 -38.91 17.86 27.79
C LEU A 16 -38.45 17.97 29.24
N GLY A 17 -38.88 17.02 30.07
CA GLY A 17 -38.14 16.65 31.26
C GLY A 17 -36.72 16.27 30.83
N LEU A 18 -35.74 16.84 31.54
CA LEU A 18 -34.32 16.62 31.38
C LEU A 18 -33.96 15.12 31.34
N THR A 19 -33.84 14.58 30.14
CA THR A 19 -32.68 13.78 29.73
C THR A 19 -32.23 14.35 28.39
N ALA A 20 -30.92 14.52 28.21
CA ALA A 20 -30.32 15.30 27.14
C ALA A 20 -30.95 15.06 25.75
N VAL A 21 -31.23 16.15 25.03
CA VAL A 21 -31.65 16.16 23.63
C VAL A 21 -30.63 15.38 22.80
N GLN A 22 -30.87 14.10 22.52
CA GLN A 22 -29.95 13.27 21.72
C GLN A 22 -30.04 13.60 20.22
N ALA A 23 -31.16 14.15 19.75
CA ALA A 23 -31.33 14.49 18.33
C ALA A 23 -30.55 15.76 17.93
N GLN A 24 -29.65 15.63 16.95
CA GLN A 24 -28.93 16.76 16.35
C GLN A 24 -29.65 17.34 15.13
N ARG A 25 -30.55 16.56 14.51
CA ARG A 25 -31.30 16.98 13.32
C ARG A 25 -32.80 16.77 13.46
N MET A 26 -33.52 17.61 12.72
CA MET A 26 -34.88 17.35 12.29
C MET A 26 -34.87 17.16 10.76
N ASN A 27 -35.57 16.15 10.24
CA ASN A 27 -35.86 16.07 8.82
C ASN A 27 -37.35 16.17 8.54
N VAL A 28 -37.68 16.91 7.49
CA VAL A 28 -39.03 16.96 6.91
C VAL A 28 -39.02 16.14 5.64
N LYS A 29 -39.73 15.01 5.66
CA LYS A 29 -39.87 14.12 4.50
C LYS A 29 -41.20 14.38 3.81
N THR A 30 -41.16 14.67 2.51
CA THR A 30 -42.37 14.83 1.69
C THR A 30 -42.86 13.50 1.11
N LYS A 31 -44.10 13.46 0.64
CA LYS A 31 -44.71 12.29 -0.03
C LYS A 31 -44.00 11.91 -1.32
N SER A 32 -43.34 12.86 -1.99
CA SER A 32 -42.46 12.61 -3.15
C SER A 32 -41.15 11.89 -2.79
N GLY A 33 -40.87 11.69 -1.50
CA GLY A 33 -39.65 11.04 -1.01
C GLY A 33 -38.50 12.01 -0.73
N THR A 34 -38.62 13.28 -1.10
CA THR A 34 -37.62 14.32 -0.83
C THR A 34 -37.46 14.51 0.68
N ASN A 35 -36.21 14.48 1.15
CA ASN A 35 -35.88 14.65 2.56
C ASN A 35 -35.11 15.96 2.74
N THR A 36 -35.66 16.90 3.52
CA THR A 36 -34.98 18.16 3.84
C THR A 36 -34.57 18.18 5.29
N ALA A 37 -33.27 18.32 5.55
CA ALA A 37 -32.70 18.21 6.88
C ALA A 37 -32.33 19.58 7.46
N TYR A 38 -32.53 19.73 8.76
CA TYR A 38 -32.22 20.91 9.56
C TYR A 38 -31.40 20.50 10.77
N MET A 39 -30.34 21.25 11.08
CA MET A 39 -29.69 21.15 12.38
C MET A 39 -30.63 21.73 13.43
N ILE A 40 -30.85 21.02 14.54
CA ILE A 40 -31.71 21.53 15.63
C ILE A 40 -31.18 22.85 16.18
N SER A 41 -29.85 23.02 16.23
CA SER A 41 -29.18 24.27 16.62
C SER A 41 -29.54 25.47 15.74
N ASP A 42 -29.89 25.20 14.48
CA ASP A 42 -30.15 26.25 13.50
C ASP A 42 -31.63 26.58 13.40
N ILE A 43 -32.52 25.85 14.09
CA ILE A 43 -33.97 26.10 14.06
C ILE A 43 -34.32 27.10 15.16
N ARG A 44 -34.84 28.26 14.78
CA ARG A 44 -35.42 29.23 15.70
C ARG A 44 -36.80 28.78 16.17
N ASN A 45 -37.67 28.40 15.23
CA ASN A 45 -38.98 27.87 15.51
C ASN A 45 -39.53 27.07 14.33
N MET A 46 -40.59 26.33 14.59
CA MET A 46 -41.45 25.74 13.58
C MET A 46 -42.85 26.25 13.80
N THR A 47 -43.50 26.72 12.74
CA THR A 47 -44.86 27.22 12.81
C THR A 47 -45.72 26.57 11.74
N TYR A 48 -47.00 26.41 12.04
CA TYR A 48 -48.00 26.04 11.05
C TYR A 48 -48.70 27.34 10.62
N SER A 49 -48.45 27.76 9.38
CA SER A 49 -49.02 28.98 8.80
C SER A 49 -49.83 28.63 7.57
N GLY A 50 -51.16 28.77 7.67
CA GLY A 50 -52.09 28.30 6.64
C GLY A 50 -52.01 26.79 6.41
N ALA A 51 -51.81 26.37 5.16
CA ALA A 51 -51.68 24.96 4.77
C ALA A 51 -50.21 24.47 4.75
N ASN A 52 -49.28 25.22 5.38
CA ASN A 52 -47.85 24.92 5.34
C ASN A 52 -47.23 24.73 6.73
N LEU A 53 -46.29 23.80 6.82
CA LEU A 53 -45.27 23.76 7.86
C LEU A 53 -44.13 24.71 7.46
N VAL A 54 -43.81 25.68 8.30
CA VAL A 54 -42.72 26.63 8.08
C VAL A 54 -41.63 26.37 9.11
N VAL A 55 -40.41 26.09 8.64
CA VAL A 55 -39.22 25.97 9.47
C VAL A 55 -38.46 27.29 9.36
N THR A 56 -38.32 28.00 10.48
CA THR A 56 -37.57 29.26 10.56
C THR A 56 -36.23 29.00 11.21
N LYS A 57 -35.15 29.41 10.55
CA LYS A 57 -33.80 29.28 11.09
C LYS A 57 -33.43 30.43 12.03
N VAL A 58 -32.34 30.26 12.77
CA VAL A 58 -31.75 31.30 13.66
C VAL A 58 -31.38 32.58 12.90
N ASP A 59 -31.00 32.47 11.62
CA ASP A 59 -30.74 33.59 10.71
C ASP A 59 -32.01 34.24 10.11
N ALA A 60 -33.19 33.82 10.58
CA ALA A 60 -34.52 34.22 10.09
C ALA A 60 -34.87 33.77 8.66
N SER A 61 -34.03 32.99 7.97
CA SER A 61 -34.42 32.33 6.73
C SER A 61 -35.52 31.29 6.99
N THR A 62 -36.44 31.15 6.04
CA THR A 62 -37.59 30.24 6.17
C THR A 62 -37.67 29.27 5.01
N THR A 63 -37.98 28.01 5.31
CA THR A 63 -38.41 27.02 4.31
C THR A 63 -39.84 26.61 4.59
N SER A 64 -40.67 26.51 3.55
CA SER A 64 -42.08 26.14 3.67
C SER A 64 -42.35 24.79 3.00
N PHE A 65 -43.09 23.93 3.67
CA PHE A 65 -43.55 22.64 3.16
C PHE A 65 -45.08 22.60 3.22
N ALA A 66 -45.72 22.28 2.10
CA ALA A 66 -47.15 22.03 2.10
C ALA A 66 -47.47 20.85 3.02
N ILE A 67 -48.39 21.04 3.97
CA ILE A 67 -48.84 20.00 4.90
C ILE A 67 -49.41 18.79 4.13
N PRO A 68 -50.21 18.97 3.06
CA PRO A 68 -50.67 17.84 2.24
C PRO A 68 -49.53 17.02 1.63
N ASP A 69 -48.35 17.61 1.42
CA ASP A 69 -47.19 16.94 0.84
C ASP A 69 -46.20 16.46 1.89
N THR A 70 -46.36 16.84 3.15
CA THR A 70 -45.48 16.38 4.23
C THR A 70 -45.91 14.98 4.69
N ARG A 71 -44.98 14.02 4.68
CA ARG A 71 -45.23 12.65 5.11
C ARG A 71 -44.97 12.48 6.61
N PHE A 72 -43.80 12.89 7.07
CA PHE A 72 -43.45 12.89 8.50
C PHE A 72 -42.31 13.87 8.79
N ILE A 73 -42.23 14.26 10.05
CA ILE A 73 -41.07 14.95 10.64
C ILE A 73 -40.40 13.93 11.54
N ASN A 74 -39.10 13.67 11.34
CA ASN A 74 -38.35 12.81 12.23
C ASN A 74 -37.16 13.56 12.81
N TYR A 75 -36.73 13.09 13.98
CA TYR A 75 -35.54 13.59 14.65
C TYR A 75 -34.49 12.49 14.56
N SER A 76 -33.27 12.84 14.16
CA SER A 76 -32.18 11.88 14.02
C SER A 76 -30.91 12.37 14.73
N THR A 77 -30.16 11.41 15.24
CA THR A 77 -28.81 11.58 15.76
C THR A 77 -27.81 11.35 14.62
N GLY A 78 -26.74 12.12 14.55
CA GLY A 78 -25.67 11.91 13.57
C GLY A 78 -25.93 12.44 12.16
N MET A 79 -24.86 12.88 11.52
CA MET A 79 -24.75 13.31 10.13
C MET A 79 -23.60 12.59 9.43
N THR A 80 -23.48 12.82 8.12
CA THR A 80 -22.25 12.55 7.40
C THR A 80 -21.52 13.86 7.16
N SER A 81 -20.36 14.01 7.81
CA SER A 81 -19.45 15.13 7.65
C SER A 81 -18.33 14.72 6.70
N THR A 82 -18.17 15.45 5.61
CA THR A 82 -17.17 15.17 4.57
C THR A 82 -16.06 16.21 4.60
N TRP A 83 -14.82 15.77 4.77
CA TRP A 83 -13.64 16.60 4.57
C TRP A 83 -13.31 16.66 3.07
N ASN A 84 -13.37 17.84 2.48
CA ASN A 84 -13.11 18.03 1.06
C ASN A 84 -11.63 18.31 0.73
N GLY A 85 -10.72 18.26 1.71
CA GLY A 85 -9.31 18.67 1.58
C GLY A 85 -9.00 20.03 2.22
N THR A 86 -10.01 20.85 2.52
CA THR A 86 -9.83 22.20 3.07
C THR A 86 -10.75 22.51 4.25
N ARG A 87 -11.97 21.99 4.24
CA ARG A 87 -12.95 22.15 5.32
C ARG A 87 -13.87 20.94 5.42
N TRP A 88 -14.49 20.79 6.57
CA TRP A 88 -15.60 19.87 6.78
C TRP A 88 -16.89 20.45 6.20
N ILE A 89 -17.69 19.59 5.57
CA ILE A 89 -19.01 19.92 5.02
C ILE A 89 -20.02 18.88 5.53
N PRO A 90 -21.13 19.29 6.17
CA PRO A 90 -21.52 20.67 6.47
C PRO A 90 -20.72 21.31 7.62
N SER A 91 -20.22 20.50 8.56
CA SER A 91 -19.49 20.93 9.75
C SER A 91 -18.52 19.84 10.20
N ALA A 92 -17.62 20.16 11.13
CA ALA A 92 -16.76 19.14 11.74
C ALA A 92 -17.62 18.05 12.43
N PRO A 93 -17.21 16.77 12.34
CA PRO A 93 -17.95 15.66 12.97
C PRO A 93 -17.87 15.70 14.50
N THR A 94 -18.94 15.25 15.15
CA THR A 94 -18.96 14.85 16.56
C THR A 94 -18.97 13.32 16.69
N ALA A 95 -18.93 12.79 17.91
CA ALA A 95 -19.00 11.35 18.20
C ALA A 95 -20.23 10.61 17.62
N LEU A 96 -21.28 11.33 17.20
CA LEU A 96 -22.48 10.77 16.59
C LEU A 96 -22.45 10.85 15.06
N ASP A 97 -21.49 11.57 14.47
CA ASP A 97 -21.42 11.81 13.03
C ASP A 97 -20.48 10.83 12.35
N ASN A 98 -20.89 10.34 11.18
CA ASN A 98 -20.00 9.65 10.26
C ASN A 98 -19.06 10.65 9.59
N ALA A 99 -17.76 10.37 9.58
CA ALA A 99 -16.74 11.19 8.94
C ALA A 99 -16.24 10.53 7.65
N ILE A 100 -16.19 11.30 6.56
CA ILE A 100 -15.68 10.85 5.26
C ILE A 100 -14.55 11.77 4.80
N PHE A 101 -13.40 11.22 4.44
CA PHE A 101 -12.30 11.96 3.80
C PHE A 101 -12.37 11.83 2.28
N ASN A 102 -12.72 12.93 1.60
CA ASN A 102 -12.64 13.11 0.14
C ASN A 102 -11.39 13.88 -0.30
N GLY A 103 -10.68 14.50 0.62
CA GLY A 103 -9.36 15.08 0.43
C GLY A 103 -8.38 14.57 1.47
N ASN A 104 -7.09 14.86 1.26
CA ASN A 104 -6.06 14.54 2.24
C ASN A 104 -6.28 15.34 3.53
N TYR A 105 -6.05 14.70 4.68
CA TYR A 105 -6.21 15.30 5.99
C TYR A 105 -4.93 15.12 6.81
N SER A 106 -4.46 16.20 7.42
CA SER A 106 -3.32 16.19 8.32
C SER A 106 -3.51 17.22 9.43
N ALA A 107 -4.19 16.81 10.50
CA ALA A 107 -4.45 17.64 11.67
C ALA A 107 -4.75 16.75 12.89
N ALA A 108 -5.17 17.35 14.01
CA ALA A 108 -5.52 16.62 15.22
C ALA A 108 -6.70 15.65 15.00
N GLY A 109 -6.74 14.57 15.77
CA GLY A 109 -7.87 13.64 15.82
C GLY A 109 -9.13 14.27 16.42
N PHE A 110 -10.28 13.68 16.12
CA PHE A 110 -11.60 14.09 16.59
C PHE A 110 -12.49 12.85 16.81
N PRO A 111 -13.60 12.96 17.55
CA PRO A 111 -14.54 11.85 17.68
C PRO A 111 -15.49 11.77 16.47
N CYS A 112 -15.82 10.56 16.05
CA CYS A 112 -16.82 10.26 15.02
C CYS A 112 -17.48 8.89 15.28
N ASP A 113 -18.62 8.63 14.65
CA ASP A 113 -19.32 7.36 14.73
C ASP A 113 -18.64 6.33 13.80
N ASN A 114 -18.82 6.47 12.47
CA ASN A 114 -18.03 5.73 11.48
C ASN A 114 -17.00 6.62 10.77
N LEU A 115 -15.85 6.05 10.41
CA LEU A 115 -14.80 6.73 9.66
C LEU A 115 -14.56 6.06 8.30
N THR A 116 -14.59 6.84 7.23
CA THR A 116 -14.24 6.37 5.87
C THR A 116 -13.18 7.26 5.26
N VAL A 117 -12.06 6.68 4.83
CA VAL A 117 -11.08 7.37 3.98
C VAL A 117 -11.24 6.84 2.57
N ASN A 118 -11.68 7.69 1.64
CA ASN A 118 -11.89 7.26 0.26
C ASN A 118 -10.58 6.93 -0.45
N ALA A 119 -10.67 6.14 -1.52
CA ALA A 119 -9.54 5.60 -2.26
C ALA A 119 -8.53 6.68 -2.65
N GLY A 120 -7.24 6.34 -2.53
CA GLY A 120 -6.10 7.23 -2.75
C GLY A 120 -5.98 8.44 -1.80
N LYS A 121 -6.85 8.61 -0.80
CA LYS A 121 -6.73 9.70 0.18
C LYS A 121 -5.80 9.35 1.33
N GLN A 122 -5.26 10.40 1.93
CA GLN A 122 -4.26 10.33 2.99
C GLN A 122 -4.84 10.85 4.30
N LEU A 123 -4.78 10.04 5.34
CA LEU A 123 -5.17 10.42 6.69
C LEU A 123 -3.94 10.42 7.61
N THR A 124 -3.49 11.61 8.00
CA THR A 124 -2.55 11.80 9.10
C THR A 124 -3.30 12.30 10.33
N ILE A 125 -3.31 11.50 11.40
CA ILE A 125 -3.70 11.95 12.74
C ILE A 125 -2.44 12.55 13.37
N ALA A 126 -2.26 13.86 13.21
CA ALA A 126 -1.02 14.54 13.59
C ALA A 126 -0.81 14.62 15.11
N SER A 127 -1.91 14.68 15.87
CA SER A 127 -1.93 14.76 17.33
C SER A 127 -3.34 14.44 17.86
N GLY A 128 -3.52 14.39 19.19
CA GLY A 128 -4.82 14.17 19.81
C GLY A 128 -5.36 12.74 19.65
N ASN A 129 -6.65 12.56 19.89
CA ASN A 129 -7.32 11.25 19.83
C ASN A 129 -8.35 11.23 18.70
N MET A 130 -8.19 10.32 17.74
CA MET A 130 -9.20 9.94 16.76
C MET A 130 -10.04 8.81 17.36
N ALA A 131 -11.23 9.14 17.88
CA ALA A 131 -12.14 8.17 18.48
C ALA A 131 -13.25 7.80 17.50
N VAL A 132 -13.17 6.63 16.90
CA VAL A 132 -14.20 6.07 16.01
C VAL A 132 -15.08 5.14 16.84
N GLY A 133 -16.36 5.49 17.02
CA GLY A 133 -17.31 4.72 17.84
C GLY A 133 -17.63 3.35 17.24
N GLU A 134 -17.81 3.30 15.93
CA GLU A 134 -18.14 2.12 15.15
C GLU A 134 -16.99 1.77 14.19
N ASN A 135 -17.23 1.75 12.88
CA ASN A 135 -16.33 1.14 11.91
C ASN A 135 -15.37 2.15 11.30
N PHE A 136 -14.16 1.70 11.00
CA PHE A 136 -13.17 2.45 10.23
C PHE A 136 -12.77 1.69 8.97
N VAL A 137 -12.91 2.31 7.80
CA VAL A 137 -12.50 1.74 6.52
C VAL A 137 -11.54 2.65 5.74
N LEU A 138 -10.45 2.05 5.27
CA LEU A 138 -9.58 2.58 4.22
C LEU A 138 -10.00 1.97 2.89
N ARG A 139 -10.54 2.79 1.98
CA ARG A 139 -11.08 2.34 0.69
C ARG A 139 -10.00 2.15 -0.36
N SER A 140 -10.29 1.34 -1.36
CA SER A 140 -9.43 1.12 -2.53
C SER A 140 -10.25 1.09 -3.81
N ASP A 141 -9.65 1.53 -4.91
CA ASP A 141 -10.22 1.37 -6.24
C ASP A 141 -9.11 1.20 -7.29
N ALA A 142 -9.52 0.89 -8.53
CA ALA A 142 -8.61 0.65 -9.65
C ALA A 142 -7.79 1.88 -10.08
N THR A 143 -8.30 3.09 -9.82
CA THR A 143 -7.77 4.35 -10.37
C THR A 143 -6.82 5.05 -9.40
N ASN A 144 -7.22 5.13 -8.14
CA ASN A 144 -6.59 5.89 -7.08
C ASN A 144 -5.78 5.00 -6.13
N GLY A 145 -5.99 3.69 -6.17
CA GLY A 145 -5.39 2.74 -5.25
C GLY A 145 -5.92 2.89 -3.83
N THR A 146 -5.21 2.30 -2.88
CA THR A 146 -5.66 2.19 -1.48
C THR A 146 -5.37 3.47 -0.69
N ALA A 147 -6.35 3.90 0.10
CA ALA A 147 -6.20 4.96 1.09
C ALA A 147 -5.11 4.61 2.12
N THR A 148 -4.47 5.63 2.69
CA THR A 148 -3.35 5.43 3.63
C THR A 148 -3.55 6.18 4.94
N LEU A 149 -3.01 5.62 6.03
CA LEU A 149 -3.12 6.14 7.40
C LEU A 149 -1.73 6.33 8.02
N ILE A 150 -1.52 7.47 8.70
CA ILE A 150 -0.44 7.70 9.67
C ILE A 150 -1.06 8.17 10.98
N ASP A 151 -0.82 7.46 12.07
CA ASP A 151 -1.35 7.74 13.42
C ASP A 151 -0.22 8.21 14.36
N ASN A 152 0.16 9.47 14.24
CA ASN A 152 1.10 10.10 15.19
C ASN A 152 0.39 10.45 16.52
N GLY A 153 -0.92 10.68 16.47
CA GLY A 153 -1.80 10.70 17.64
C GLY A 153 -2.36 9.31 17.97
N ASN A 154 -3.37 9.26 18.83
CA ASN A 154 -4.03 8.01 19.20
C ASN A 154 -5.20 7.72 18.26
N LEU A 155 -5.34 6.46 17.83
CA LEU A 155 -6.50 5.96 17.10
C LEU A 155 -7.18 4.87 17.92
N THR A 156 -8.47 5.05 18.22
CA THR A 156 -9.31 4.02 18.83
C THR A 156 -10.51 3.76 17.93
N VAL A 157 -10.78 2.49 17.63
CA VAL A 157 -11.92 2.05 16.83
C VAL A 157 -12.75 1.08 17.66
N GLY A 158 -14.00 1.42 17.95
CA GLY A 158 -14.89 0.58 18.76
C GLY A 158 -15.49 -0.60 17.98
N GLY A 159 -15.69 -0.44 16.67
CA GLY A 159 -16.18 -1.46 15.75
C GLY A 159 -15.08 -2.08 14.90
N THR A 160 -15.40 -2.36 13.63
CA THR A 160 -14.50 -3.08 12.72
C THR A 160 -13.52 -2.12 12.03
N SER A 161 -12.23 -2.44 12.10
CA SER A 161 -11.21 -1.85 11.21
C SER A 161 -11.13 -2.65 9.91
N SER A 162 -11.10 -1.96 8.76
CA SER A 162 -11.06 -2.56 7.43
C SER A 162 -10.09 -1.84 6.51
N VAL A 163 -9.34 -2.61 5.72
CA VAL A 163 -8.50 -2.09 4.64
C VAL A 163 -8.85 -2.82 3.35
N GLU A 164 -9.34 -2.07 2.37
CA GLU A 164 -9.62 -2.59 1.04
C GLU A 164 -8.34 -2.63 0.20
N GLN A 165 -8.25 -3.62 -0.70
CA GLN A 165 -7.24 -3.70 -1.72
C GLN A 165 -7.87 -4.11 -3.04
N TYR A 166 -7.79 -3.23 -4.04
CA TYR A 166 -8.16 -3.58 -5.41
C TYR A 166 -7.08 -4.47 -6.04
N LEU A 167 -7.45 -5.66 -6.50
CA LEU A 167 -6.57 -6.58 -7.21
C LEU A 167 -7.15 -6.91 -8.58
N THR A 168 -6.31 -6.79 -9.60
CA THR A 168 -6.64 -7.17 -10.98
C THR A 168 -6.21 -8.61 -11.31
N VAL A 169 -7.04 -9.32 -12.06
CA VAL A 169 -6.79 -10.69 -12.55
C VAL A 169 -5.82 -10.74 -13.72
N ALA A 170 -5.60 -9.61 -14.43
CA ALA A 170 -4.52 -9.48 -15.40
C ALA A 170 -3.15 -9.79 -14.77
N ARG A 171 -3.03 -9.51 -13.47
CA ARG A 171 -1.94 -9.96 -12.61
C ARG A 171 -2.37 -11.22 -11.86
N GLN A 172 -2.01 -12.40 -12.37
CA GLN A 172 -2.40 -13.66 -11.72
C GLN A 172 -1.77 -13.84 -10.32
N TRP A 173 -0.58 -13.29 -10.06
CA TRP A 173 0.15 -13.48 -8.80
C TRP A 173 0.39 -12.16 -8.05
N TRP A 174 -0.03 -12.12 -6.81
CA TRP A 174 0.12 -10.97 -5.92
C TRP A 174 0.98 -11.32 -4.71
N TYR A 175 1.86 -10.41 -4.34
CA TYR A 175 2.76 -10.55 -3.20
C TYR A 175 2.27 -9.58 -2.13
N LEU A 176 1.59 -10.11 -1.11
CA LEU A 176 0.78 -9.33 -0.17
C LEU A 176 1.15 -9.56 1.29
N SER A 177 0.80 -8.60 2.13
CA SER A 177 1.00 -8.58 3.58
C SER A 177 -0.26 -8.10 4.29
N SER A 178 -0.49 -8.54 5.51
CA SER A 178 -1.63 -8.09 6.31
C SER A 178 -1.42 -6.68 6.86
N PRO A 179 -2.39 -5.76 6.73
CA PRO A 179 -2.40 -4.48 7.42
C PRO A 179 -3.14 -4.52 8.78
N LEU A 180 -3.68 -5.69 9.17
CA LEU A 180 -4.37 -5.87 10.46
C LEU A 180 -3.77 -7.03 11.29
N SER A 181 -3.88 -6.91 12.61
CA SER A 181 -3.28 -7.84 13.57
C SER A 181 -3.93 -9.22 13.61
N ALA A 182 -5.16 -9.36 13.12
CA ALA A 182 -5.88 -10.64 13.10
C ALA A 182 -6.60 -10.90 11.77
N ALA A 183 -6.09 -10.36 10.65
CA ALA A 183 -6.57 -10.75 9.34
C ALA A 183 -6.31 -12.24 9.07
N LYS A 184 -7.12 -12.84 8.20
CA LYS A 184 -7.04 -14.27 7.90
C LYS A 184 -7.04 -14.53 6.40
N THR A 185 -6.68 -15.75 6.02
CA THR A 185 -6.70 -16.24 4.63
C THR A 185 -8.08 -16.15 3.97
N THR A 186 -9.17 -16.11 4.75
CA THR A 186 -10.54 -15.86 4.25
C THR A 186 -10.70 -14.57 3.46
N THR A 187 -9.80 -13.59 3.64
CA THR A 187 -9.74 -12.39 2.78
C THR A 187 -9.65 -12.77 1.29
N PHE A 188 -8.95 -13.87 0.98
CA PHE A 188 -8.71 -14.34 -0.38
C PHE A 188 -9.45 -15.65 -0.70
N THR A 189 -9.74 -16.47 0.31
CA THR A 189 -10.25 -17.84 0.16
C THR A 189 -11.61 -18.06 0.83
N ASP A 190 -12.45 -17.03 0.86
CA ASP A 190 -13.85 -17.20 1.29
C ASP A 190 -14.62 -18.16 0.37
N ALA A 191 -15.83 -18.55 0.79
CA ALA A 191 -16.65 -19.53 0.06
C ALA A 191 -17.06 -19.10 -1.36
N THR A 192 -16.88 -17.83 -1.72
CA THR A 192 -17.20 -17.28 -3.04
C THR A 192 -15.98 -17.18 -3.96
N ARG A 193 -14.78 -17.50 -3.45
CA ARG A 193 -13.50 -17.31 -4.15
C ARG A 193 -12.73 -18.61 -4.29
N THR A 194 -11.96 -18.72 -5.36
CA THR A 194 -11.14 -19.91 -5.67
C THR A 194 -9.63 -19.64 -5.65
N ASN A 195 -9.26 -18.49 -5.10
CA ASN A 195 -7.86 -18.08 -5.01
C ASN A 195 -7.06 -19.01 -4.09
N LYS A 196 -5.75 -19.05 -4.29
CA LYS A 196 -4.82 -19.81 -3.45
C LYS A 196 -3.85 -18.84 -2.79
N ILE A 197 -3.57 -19.04 -1.50
CA ILE A 197 -2.58 -18.25 -0.76
C ILE A 197 -1.53 -19.18 -0.17
N GLY A 198 -0.26 -18.80 -0.30
CA GLY A 198 0.90 -19.51 0.23
C GLY A 198 1.89 -18.54 0.88
N ASN A 199 2.99 -19.07 1.41
CA ASN A 199 4.13 -18.29 1.85
C ASN A 199 5.42 -18.87 1.28
N TYR A 200 6.53 -18.16 1.45
CA TYR A 200 7.85 -18.71 1.21
C TYR A 200 8.48 -19.12 2.53
N ASP A 201 9.08 -20.31 2.53
CA ASP A 201 9.86 -20.84 3.64
C ASP A 201 11.35 -20.81 3.28
N GLU A 202 12.11 -20.05 4.05
CA GLU A 202 13.56 -19.90 3.86
C GLU A 202 14.30 -21.20 4.14
N ILE A 203 13.80 -22.03 5.06
CA ILE A 203 14.45 -23.29 5.46
C ILE A 203 14.45 -24.29 4.30
N SER A 204 13.29 -24.48 3.68
CA SER A 204 13.18 -25.32 2.49
C SER A 204 13.56 -24.60 1.19
N THR A 205 13.80 -23.29 1.24
CA THR A 205 14.02 -22.41 0.07
C THR A 205 12.91 -22.56 -0.99
N SER A 206 11.67 -22.72 -0.55
CA SER A 206 10.55 -23.08 -1.41
C SER A 206 9.25 -22.39 -0.99
N TYR A 207 8.30 -22.33 -1.91
CA TYR A 207 6.95 -21.91 -1.59
C TYR A 207 6.16 -23.05 -0.94
N SER A 208 5.37 -22.71 0.08
CA SER A 208 4.49 -23.66 0.76
C SER A 208 3.42 -24.21 -0.19
N ALA A 209 2.80 -25.34 0.15
CA ALA A 209 1.48 -25.65 -0.39
C ALA A 209 0.47 -24.53 -0.04
N PRO A 210 -0.66 -24.43 -0.77
CA PRO A 210 -1.71 -23.48 -0.39
C PRO A 210 -2.12 -23.66 1.08
N LEU A 211 -2.16 -22.56 1.82
CA LEU A 211 -2.64 -22.52 3.19
C LEU A 211 -4.13 -22.83 3.25
N ALA A 212 -4.57 -23.41 4.36
CA ALA A 212 -5.99 -23.62 4.62
C ALA A 212 -6.74 -22.29 4.74
N THR A 213 -8.06 -22.34 4.52
CA THR A 213 -8.97 -21.23 4.81
C THR A 213 -9.03 -20.95 6.31
N ASN A 214 -9.28 -19.69 6.69
CA ASN A 214 -9.41 -19.21 8.08
C ASN A 214 -8.13 -19.31 8.92
N VAL A 215 -6.96 -19.28 8.28
CA VAL A 215 -5.65 -19.23 8.94
C VAL A 215 -5.25 -17.77 9.19
N PRO A 216 -4.76 -17.39 10.39
CA PRO A 216 -4.26 -16.05 10.65
C PRO A 216 -3.08 -15.65 9.76
N LEU A 217 -3.08 -14.39 9.32
CA LEU A 217 -1.96 -13.75 8.63
C LEU A 217 -1.11 -13.00 9.65
N THR A 218 0.20 -13.20 9.61
CA THR A 218 1.15 -12.61 10.57
C THR A 218 1.59 -11.23 10.11
N ALA A 219 1.61 -10.26 11.04
CA ALA A 219 2.16 -8.93 10.79
C ALA A 219 3.60 -9.00 10.26
N GLY A 220 3.87 -8.30 9.16
CA GLY A 220 5.19 -8.19 8.55
C GLY A 220 5.66 -9.44 7.78
N LYS A 221 4.87 -10.53 7.77
CA LYS A 221 5.12 -11.69 6.91
C LYS A 221 4.56 -11.46 5.52
N GLY A 222 5.32 -11.82 4.49
CA GLY A 222 4.84 -11.77 3.13
C GLY A 222 4.20 -13.09 2.68
N TYR A 223 3.15 -12.96 1.88
CA TYR A 223 2.36 -14.05 1.32
C TYR A 223 2.28 -13.92 -0.19
N VAL A 224 2.06 -15.03 -0.87
CA VAL A 224 1.81 -15.07 -2.31
C VAL A 224 0.39 -15.53 -2.54
N VAL A 225 -0.39 -14.72 -3.25
CA VAL A 225 -1.77 -15.00 -3.62
C VAL A 225 -1.84 -15.24 -5.12
N LYS A 226 -2.31 -16.41 -5.52
CA LYS A 226 -2.71 -16.71 -6.89
C LYS A 226 -4.19 -16.38 -7.04
N LEU A 227 -4.49 -15.39 -7.86
CA LEU A 227 -5.86 -15.14 -8.28
C LEU A 227 -6.28 -16.22 -9.28
N SER A 228 -7.36 -16.90 -8.95
CA SER A 228 -8.04 -17.87 -9.82
C SER A 228 -9.39 -17.35 -10.29
N ASP A 229 -9.90 -16.29 -9.65
CA ASP A 229 -11.16 -15.66 -10.00
C ASP A 229 -11.09 -15.02 -11.40
N ALA A 230 -12.24 -14.90 -12.06
CA ALA A 230 -12.32 -14.46 -13.46
C ALA A 230 -12.36 -12.93 -13.65
N THR A 231 -12.57 -12.17 -12.57
CA THR A 231 -12.76 -10.71 -12.62
C THR A 231 -11.96 -10.01 -11.54
N ASP A 232 -11.52 -8.79 -11.83
CA ASP A 232 -10.93 -7.89 -10.84
C ASP A 232 -11.87 -7.68 -9.64
N GLY A 233 -11.32 -7.37 -8.47
CA GLY A 233 -12.15 -7.21 -7.28
C GLY A 233 -11.48 -6.49 -6.12
N ILE A 234 -12.32 -6.06 -5.18
CA ILE A 234 -11.91 -5.52 -3.89
C ILE A 234 -11.80 -6.66 -2.88
N TYR A 235 -10.65 -6.75 -2.24
CA TYR A 235 -10.35 -7.68 -1.16
C TYR A 235 -10.27 -6.88 0.13
N THR A 236 -11.17 -7.16 1.08
CA THR A 236 -11.27 -6.38 2.32
C THR A 236 -10.64 -7.16 3.45
N PHE A 237 -9.48 -6.70 3.91
CA PHE A 237 -8.88 -7.21 5.12
C PHE A 237 -9.69 -6.72 6.32
N THR A 238 -10.04 -7.64 7.21
CA THR A 238 -10.75 -7.36 8.47
C THR A 238 -10.16 -8.23 9.58
N GLY A 239 -10.40 -7.85 10.84
CA GLY A 239 -10.07 -8.65 12.01
C GLY A 239 -8.92 -8.06 12.81
N GLY A 240 -9.16 -7.84 14.10
CA GLY A 240 -8.21 -7.15 14.98
C GLY A 240 -8.13 -5.65 14.67
N SER A 241 -7.02 -5.04 15.07
CA SER A 241 -6.74 -3.61 14.86
C SER A 241 -5.86 -3.42 13.64
N LEU A 242 -5.90 -2.22 13.05
CA LEU A 242 -4.87 -1.79 12.11
C LEU A 242 -3.50 -1.94 12.78
N ILE A 243 -2.53 -2.49 12.06
CA ILE A 243 -1.17 -2.58 12.59
C ILE A 243 -0.56 -1.20 12.54
N THR A 244 -0.17 -0.72 13.71
CA THR A 244 0.59 0.51 13.94
C THR A 244 1.61 0.22 15.05
N GLY A 245 2.58 1.11 15.25
CA GLY A 245 3.70 0.89 16.17
C GLY A 245 4.81 0.05 15.57
N ASP A 246 5.73 -0.41 16.40
CA ASP A 246 6.93 -1.13 15.96
C ASP A 246 6.64 -2.61 15.67
N VAL A 247 7.12 -3.10 14.51
CA VAL A 247 7.03 -4.50 14.09
C VAL A 247 8.43 -5.03 13.83
N THR A 248 8.90 -5.94 14.69
CA THR A 248 10.23 -6.56 14.57
C THR A 248 10.14 -7.91 13.88
N LEU A 249 11.02 -8.13 12.91
CA LEU A 249 11.17 -9.36 12.15
C LEU A 249 12.59 -9.92 12.33
N ALA A 250 12.67 -11.25 12.39
CA ALA A 250 13.92 -12.01 12.51
C ALA A 250 14.12 -12.91 11.28
N PRO A 251 14.46 -12.36 10.12
CA PRO A 251 14.73 -13.16 8.92
C PRO A 251 15.91 -14.11 9.14
N THR A 252 15.86 -15.28 8.52
CA THR A 252 16.85 -16.34 8.73
C THR A 252 17.72 -16.58 7.50
N ARG A 253 18.88 -17.17 7.73
CA ARG A 253 19.72 -17.82 6.72
C ARG A 253 20.11 -19.19 7.23
N THR A 254 19.58 -20.22 6.60
CA THR A 254 19.74 -21.61 7.05
C THR A 254 20.40 -22.48 5.98
N GLY A 255 20.98 -23.61 6.39
CA GLY A 255 21.71 -24.52 5.48
C GLY A 255 23.02 -23.94 4.94
N THR A 256 23.67 -24.65 4.00
CA THR A 256 25.02 -24.30 3.50
C THR A 256 25.18 -24.29 1.98
N THR A 257 24.26 -24.89 1.21
CA THR A 257 24.47 -25.13 -0.23
C THR A 257 23.40 -24.52 -1.15
N ALA A 258 22.16 -24.33 -0.69
CA ALA A 258 21.09 -23.82 -1.55
C ALA A 258 21.32 -22.35 -2.00
N GLY A 259 21.14 -22.08 -3.29
CA GLY A 259 21.42 -20.76 -3.89
C GLY A 259 20.48 -19.65 -3.41
N LYS A 260 19.24 -19.99 -3.05
CA LYS A 260 18.21 -19.04 -2.56
C LYS A 260 18.22 -18.85 -1.02
N ARG A 261 19.25 -19.33 -0.33
CA ARG A 261 19.40 -19.18 1.14
C ARG A 261 19.47 -17.72 1.57
N GLY A 262 18.90 -17.43 2.74
CA GLY A 262 18.88 -16.10 3.33
C GLY A 262 17.82 -15.18 2.76
N PHE A 263 17.18 -15.52 1.64
CA PHE A 263 16.04 -14.75 1.12
C PHE A 263 14.79 -15.04 1.95
N ASN A 264 14.20 -13.98 2.49
CA ASN A 264 13.00 -14.04 3.30
C ASN A 264 11.91 -13.21 2.65
N LEU A 265 10.72 -13.77 2.50
CA LEU A 265 9.56 -13.03 2.02
C LEU A 265 8.87 -12.35 3.21
N VAL A 266 9.11 -11.05 3.33
CA VAL A 266 8.50 -10.17 4.35
C VAL A 266 7.47 -9.27 3.69
N GLY A 267 6.80 -8.43 4.47
CA GLY A 267 5.88 -7.47 3.88
C GLY A 267 5.67 -6.25 4.74
N ASN A 268 5.14 -5.19 4.10
CA ASN A 268 4.79 -3.98 4.80
C ASN A 268 3.54 -4.24 5.67
N PRO A 269 3.66 -4.16 7.00
CA PRO A 269 2.55 -4.44 7.90
C PRO A 269 1.59 -3.25 8.02
N TYR A 270 1.95 -2.07 7.52
CA TYR A 270 1.20 -0.86 7.79
C TYR A 270 0.18 -0.55 6.69
N PRO A 271 -0.95 0.08 7.02
CA PRO A 271 -1.84 0.72 6.07
C PRO A 271 -1.26 2.06 5.53
N SER A 272 0.05 2.10 5.27
CA SER A 272 0.79 3.24 4.72
C SER A 272 1.99 2.75 3.93
N TYR A 273 2.66 3.63 3.21
CA TYR A 273 3.97 3.28 2.66
C TYR A 273 5.00 3.16 3.78
N LEU A 274 6.03 2.34 3.54
CA LEU A 274 7.18 2.17 4.42
C LEU A 274 8.45 2.61 3.67
N ASP A 275 9.26 3.47 4.28
CA ASP A 275 10.53 3.93 3.72
C ASP A 275 11.66 2.93 4.07
N TRP A 276 12.14 2.20 3.07
CA TRP A 276 13.24 1.24 3.22
C TRP A 276 14.55 1.90 3.68
N ASN A 277 14.90 3.09 3.18
CA ASN A 277 16.16 3.73 3.57
C ASN A 277 16.14 4.06 5.07
N ALA A 278 15.00 4.54 5.57
CA ALA A 278 14.82 4.82 6.99
C ALA A 278 14.91 3.55 7.83
N ALA A 279 14.21 2.48 7.40
CA ALA A 279 14.25 1.18 8.07
C ALA A 279 15.66 0.58 8.09
N TYR A 280 16.36 0.58 6.94
CA TYR A 280 17.69 0.02 6.80
C TYR A 280 18.76 0.81 7.56
N THR A 281 18.74 2.15 7.49
CA THR A 281 19.73 3.00 8.19
C THR A 281 19.69 2.74 9.70
N ALA A 282 18.50 2.60 10.27
CA ALA A 282 18.33 2.34 11.69
C ALA A 282 18.82 0.96 12.15
N ILE A 283 18.89 -0.03 11.25
CA ILE A 283 19.38 -1.38 11.54
C ILE A 283 20.83 -1.58 11.10
N VAL A 284 21.51 -0.58 10.53
CA VAL A 284 22.97 -0.62 10.36
C VAL A 284 23.66 -0.07 11.61
N ASN A 285 22.92 0.71 12.41
CA ASN A 285 23.40 1.28 13.67
C ASN A 285 22.35 1.02 14.77
N PRO A 286 22.31 -0.19 15.38
CA PRO A 286 23.37 -1.22 15.46
C PRO A 286 23.48 -2.12 14.23
N ILE A 287 24.64 -2.72 13.96
CA ILE A 287 24.86 -3.59 12.78
C ILE A 287 23.91 -4.80 12.80
N SER A 288 23.06 -4.92 11.77
CA SER A 288 22.23 -6.09 11.50
C SER A 288 22.79 -6.89 10.32
N ASN A 289 22.62 -8.21 10.38
CA ASN A 289 23.07 -9.12 9.33
C ASN A 289 22.11 -9.14 8.13
N LEU A 290 21.97 -8.00 7.44
CA LEU A 290 21.05 -7.83 6.30
C LEU A 290 21.73 -7.14 5.11
N ARG A 291 21.35 -7.53 3.90
CA ARG A 291 21.68 -6.79 2.67
C ARG A 291 20.89 -5.48 2.63
N ASN A 292 21.51 -4.41 2.14
CA ASN A 292 20.80 -3.17 1.81
C ASN A 292 20.04 -3.30 0.49
N ALA A 293 19.13 -4.27 0.39
CA ALA A 293 18.38 -4.48 -0.82
C ALA A 293 17.00 -5.07 -0.53
N ILE A 294 16.07 -4.66 -1.36
CA ILE A 294 14.73 -5.23 -1.45
C ILE A 294 14.46 -5.63 -2.88
N TRP A 295 13.73 -6.73 -3.02
CA TRP A 295 13.27 -7.18 -4.33
C TRP A 295 11.76 -7.41 -4.31
N TYR A 296 11.09 -6.98 -5.36
CA TYR A 296 9.67 -7.13 -5.57
C TYR A 296 9.43 -8.07 -6.73
N ARG A 297 8.61 -9.09 -6.52
CA ARG A 297 8.04 -9.82 -7.65
C ARG A 297 6.75 -9.13 -8.08
N THR A 298 6.75 -8.56 -9.27
CA THR A 298 5.63 -7.76 -9.78
C THR A 298 5.34 -8.04 -11.24
N PHE A 299 4.12 -7.72 -11.66
CA PHE A 299 3.74 -7.77 -13.07
C PHE A 299 4.08 -6.43 -13.72
N ASP A 300 4.84 -6.46 -14.81
CA ASP A 300 5.29 -5.27 -15.54
C ASP A 300 4.41 -4.89 -16.75
N GLY A 301 3.32 -5.63 -16.96
CA GLY A 301 2.43 -5.49 -18.11
C GLY A 301 2.53 -6.65 -19.10
N ALA A 302 3.64 -7.40 -19.09
CA ALA A 302 3.84 -8.56 -19.95
C ALA A 302 4.03 -9.85 -19.14
N ALA A 303 4.85 -9.81 -18.09
CA ALA A 303 5.18 -10.99 -17.30
C ALA A 303 5.48 -10.64 -15.83
N MET A 304 5.58 -11.69 -15.00
CA MET A 304 6.06 -11.54 -13.64
C MET A 304 7.58 -11.37 -13.66
N THR A 305 8.05 -10.21 -13.22
CA THR A 305 9.45 -9.83 -13.18
C THR A 305 9.92 -9.46 -11.77
N PHE A 306 11.23 -9.42 -11.55
CA PHE A 306 11.87 -8.94 -10.33
C PHE A 306 12.35 -7.50 -10.47
N TYR A 307 11.86 -6.64 -9.59
CA TYR A 307 12.27 -5.26 -9.42
C TYR A 307 13.12 -5.15 -8.17
N THR A 308 14.23 -4.44 -8.23
CA THR A 308 15.20 -4.32 -7.13
C THR A 308 15.40 -2.87 -6.74
N TYR A 309 15.55 -2.62 -5.45
CA TYR A 309 16.02 -1.33 -4.94
C TYR A 309 17.13 -1.54 -3.92
N SER A 310 18.19 -0.73 -4.01
CA SER A 310 19.31 -0.74 -3.09
C SER A 310 20.02 0.61 -3.07
N ASP A 311 20.31 1.14 -1.87
CA ASP A 311 21.22 2.29 -1.70
C ASP A 311 20.95 3.48 -2.65
N GLY A 312 19.68 3.86 -2.79
CA GLY A 312 19.26 4.97 -3.66
C GLY A 312 19.06 4.62 -5.13
N GLU A 313 19.29 3.37 -5.52
CA GLU A 313 19.23 2.89 -6.90
C GLU A 313 18.09 1.90 -7.10
N GLY A 314 17.26 2.14 -8.12
CA GLY A 314 16.23 1.22 -8.58
C GLY A 314 16.65 0.51 -9.87
N VAL A 315 16.30 -0.76 -9.99
CA VAL A 315 16.37 -1.57 -11.21
C VAL A 315 15.04 -2.32 -11.37
N PRO A 316 14.09 -1.84 -12.20
CA PRO A 316 14.17 -0.68 -13.08
C PRO A 316 14.36 0.66 -12.37
N ALA A 317 14.81 1.68 -13.10
CA ALA A 317 14.95 3.05 -12.58
C ALA A 317 13.66 3.61 -11.94
N THR A 318 12.54 2.99 -12.27
CA THR A 318 11.21 3.23 -11.71
C THR A 318 10.97 2.58 -10.35
N VAL A 319 11.94 1.93 -9.71
CA VAL A 319 11.77 1.37 -8.36
C VAL A 319 12.30 2.37 -7.35
N THR A 320 11.61 2.54 -6.23
CA THR A 320 12.05 3.43 -5.15
C THR A 320 12.13 2.70 -3.82
N LYS A 321 12.66 3.40 -2.81
CA LYS A 321 12.66 3.00 -1.40
C LYS A 321 11.26 2.82 -0.79
N MET A 322 10.21 3.35 -1.42
CA MET A 322 8.88 3.39 -0.83
C MET A 322 8.14 2.08 -1.10
N ILE A 323 7.97 1.26 -0.07
CA ILE A 323 7.21 0.01 -0.12
C ILE A 323 5.72 0.33 0.07
N PRO A 324 4.82 0.04 -0.90
CA PRO A 324 3.38 0.29 -0.77
C PRO A 324 2.72 -0.45 0.42
N PRO A 325 1.56 0.02 0.92
CA PRO A 325 0.80 -0.72 1.93
C PRO A 325 0.44 -2.11 1.42
N MET A 326 0.45 -3.10 2.31
CA MET A 326 0.18 -4.51 2.01
C MET A 326 1.11 -5.15 0.97
N GLN A 327 2.19 -4.49 0.50
CA GLN A 327 3.12 -5.10 -0.46
C GLN A 327 4.09 -6.04 0.27
N ALA A 328 4.19 -7.27 -0.20
CA ALA A 328 5.27 -8.18 0.20
C ALA A 328 6.51 -8.00 -0.68
N PHE A 329 7.68 -8.18 -0.10
CA PHE A 329 8.97 -8.00 -0.74
C PHE A 329 10.01 -8.91 -0.09
N TRP A 330 11.09 -9.15 -0.82
CA TRP A 330 12.19 -9.98 -0.36
C TRP A 330 13.25 -9.13 0.31
N ILE A 331 13.80 -9.66 1.40
CA ILE A 331 15.05 -9.20 2.00
C ILE A 331 16.01 -10.37 2.09
N LYS A 332 17.31 -10.10 2.21
CA LYS A 332 18.33 -11.14 2.32
C LYS A 332 19.21 -10.96 3.55
N VAL A 333 19.38 -12.02 4.32
CA VAL A 333 20.40 -12.10 5.38
C VAL A 333 21.77 -12.27 4.75
N ASN A 334 22.72 -11.41 5.12
CA ASN A 334 23.97 -11.18 4.40
C ASN A 334 24.99 -12.33 4.57
N GLN A 335 25.38 -12.61 5.82
CA GLN A 335 26.46 -13.51 6.17
C GLN A 335 25.96 -14.76 6.89
N ASP A 336 26.69 -15.86 6.74
CA ASP A 336 26.50 -17.07 7.53
C ASP A 336 27.04 -16.89 8.96
N GLY A 337 26.37 -17.53 9.90
CA GLY A 337 26.71 -17.60 11.32
C GLY A 337 26.71 -19.07 11.70
N THR A 338 27.42 -19.42 12.77
CA THR A 338 27.58 -20.83 13.16
C THR A 338 26.44 -21.23 14.13
N PRO A 339 25.50 -22.14 13.79
CA PRO A 339 25.26 -22.85 12.52
C PRO A 339 24.19 -22.21 11.61
N ASN A 340 23.48 -21.17 12.09
CA ASN A 340 22.51 -20.40 11.33
C ASN A 340 22.74 -18.91 11.58
N SER A 341 22.33 -18.09 10.63
CA SER A 341 22.35 -16.63 10.79
C SER A 341 20.94 -16.08 10.92
N THR A 342 20.78 -15.09 11.79
CA THR A 342 19.56 -14.28 11.87
C THR A 342 19.90 -12.84 11.55
N GLY A 343 19.07 -12.23 10.70
CA GLY A 343 18.99 -10.79 10.57
C GLY A 343 18.01 -10.22 11.59
N SER A 344 18.01 -8.91 11.76
CA SER A 344 17.03 -8.21 12.59
C SER A 344 16.62 -6.93 11.89
N ILE A 345 15.33 -6.72 11.72
CA ILE A 345 14.76 -5.48 11.18
C ILE A 345 13.51 -5.11 11.96
N THR A 346 13.45 -3.86 12.40
CA THR A 346 12.26 -3.31 13.05
C THR A 346 11.69 -2.22 12.16
N PHE A 347 10.48 -2.46 11.65
CA PHE A 347 9.68 -1.41 11.06
C PHE A 347 9.09 -0.57 12.17
N LYS A 348 9.21 0.75 12.07
CA LYS A 348 8.74 1.69 13.09
C LYS A 348 7.70 2.64 12.52
N ASN A 349 6.88 3.20 13.40
CA ASN A 349 5.94 4.25 13.01
C ASN A 349 6.62 5.44 12.32
N ALA A 350 7.82 5.81 12.75
CA ALA A 350 8.59 6.91 12.19
C ALA A 350 9.02 6.70 10.72
N TYR A 351 8.94 5.46 10.20
CA TYR A 351 9.33 5.14 8.82
C TYR A 351 8.15 5.07 7.86
N ARG A 352 6.94 5.39 8.35
CA ARG A 352 5.71 5.39 7.56
C ARG A 352 5.57 6.69 6.79
N ALA A 353 5.04 6.59 5.58
CA ALA A 353 4.73 7.74 4.74
C ALA A 353 3.44 7.52 3.96
N HIS A 354 2.87 8.61 3.46
CA HIS A 354 1.81 8.55 2.45
C HIS A 354 2.38 8.45 1.03
N ALA A 355 1.56 8.04 0.08
CA ALA A 355 1.89 8.16 -1.34
C ALA A 355 2.05 9.65 -1.70
N THR A 356 3.02 9.98 -2.55
CA THR A 356 3.08 11.30 -3.21
C THR A 356 2.50 11.16 -4.63
N SER A 357 1.19 11.38 -4.83
CA SER A 357 0.59 11.31 -6.18
C SER A 357 0.87 12.61 -6.97
N THR A 358 1.32 12.61 -8.23
CA THR A 358 0.45 12.36 -9.42
C THR A 358 1.21 12.09 -10.72
N ALA A 359 2.54 11.97 -10.73
CA ALA A 359 3.29 11.54 -11.90
C ALA A 359 4.58 10.88 -11.43
N ASN A 360 4.69 9.56 -11.57
CA ASN A 360 5.82 8.77 -11.10
C ASN A 360 6.17 9.03 -9.62
N PRO A 361 5.85 8.13 -8.67
CA PRO A 361 6.54 8.10 -7.37
C PRO A 361 8.09 7.91 -7.47
N LEU A 362 8.65 8.01 -8.68
CA LEU A 362 9.84 7.35 -9.20
C LEU A 362 10.91 8.33 -9.67
N LYS A 363 10.75 9.63 -9.37
CA LYS A 363 11.76 10.66 -9.66
C LYS A 363 11.97 11.58 -8.46
N VAL A 364 12.41 11.03 -7.34
CA VAL A 364 13.34 11.81 -6.52
C VAL A 364 14.72 11.49 -7.07
N LYS A 365 15.15 12.24 -8.08
CA LYS A 365 16.58 12.37 -8.34
C LYS A 365 17.15 13.12 -7.13
N ALA A 366 17.57 12.39 -6.11
CA ALA A 366 18.83 12.80 -5.51
C ALA A 366 19.81 12.74 -6.70
N VAL A 367 20.36 13.88 -7.09
CA VAL A 367 21.52 13.89 -7.98
C VAL A 367 22.59 13.16 -7.20
N SER A 368 22.65 11.86 -7.39
CA SER A 368 23.78 11.09 -6.98
C SER A 368 24.86 11.44 -7.99
N ASP A 369 25.97 12.00 -7.52
CA ASP A 369 27.17 12.23 -8.32
C ASP A 369 27.88 10.91 -8.70
N ARG A 370 27.23 9.78 -8.44
CA ARG A 370 27.70 8.46 -8.83
C ARG A 370 27.68 8.30 -10.35
N GLN A 371 28.73 7.69 -10.86
CA GLN A 371 28.78 7.21 -12.24
C GLN A 371 27.76 6.08 -12.40
N LYS A 372 26.96 6.11 -13.46
CA LYS A 372 25.92 5.08 -13.70
C LYS A 372 25.95 4.62 -15.13
N LEU A 373 26.00 3.30 -15.30
CA LEU A 373 25.79 2.64 -16.58
C LEU A 373 24.63 1.64 -16.41
N ARG A 374 23.50 1.95 -17.04
CA ARG A 374 22.34 1.05 -17.10
C ARG A 374 22.28 0.37 -18.44
N LEU A 375 22.26 -0.95 -18.42
CA LEU A 375 22.14 -1.78 -19.62
C LEU A 375 20.79 -2.47 -19.61
N VAL A 376 20.06 -2.34 -20.71
CA VAL A 376 18.77 -2.98 -20.94
C VAL A 376 18.94 -3.98 -22.08
N VAL A 377 18.50 -5.22 -21.86
CA VAL A 377 18.31 -6.20 -22.91
C VAL A 377 16.83 -6.29 -23.27
N ALA A 378 16.52 -6.48 -24.55
CA ALA A 378 15.16 -6.62 -25.06
C ALA A 378 15.08 -7.65 -26.18
N ASN A 379 13.97 -8.37 -26.26
CA ASN A 379 13.62 -9.29 -27.37
C ASN A 379 12.42 -8.79 -28.20
N GLY A 380 12.10 -7.50 -28.10
CA GLY A 380 10.94 -6.87 -28.75
C GLY A 380 9.62 -6.96 -27.97
N THR A 381 9.49 -7.89 -27.01
CA THR A 381 8.30 -8.03 -26.14
C THR A 381 8.64 -7.80 -24.67
N ASN A 382 9.67 -8.49 -24.17
CA ASN A 382 10.12 -8.43 -22.79
C ASN A 382 11.47 -7.72 -22.70
N THR A 383 11.73 -7.12 -21.53
CA THR A 383 12.98 -6.42 -21.23
C THR A 383 13.49 -6.80 -19.85
N ASP A 384 14.80 -6.73 -19.67
CA ASP A 384 15.46 -6.85 -18.38
C ASP A 384 16.65 -5.90 -18.30
N GLU A 385 17.10 -5.58 -17.09
CA GLU A 385 18.19 -4.64 -16.90
C GLU A 385 19.13 -4.97 -15.74
N THR A 386 20.34 -4.44 -15.87
CA THR A 386 21.37 -4.41 -14.85
C THR A 386 21.97 -3.01 -14.76
N LEU A 387 22.40 -2.63 -13.56
CA LEU A 387 22.98 -1.33 -13.28
C LEU A 387 24.39 -1.49 -12.71
N ILE A 388 25.35 -0.81 -13.32
CA ILE A 388 26.70 -0.69 -12.80
C ILE A 388 26.85 0.74 -12.26
N VAL A 389 27.24 0.86 -11.00
CA VAL A 389 27.35 2.14 -10.29
C VAL A 389 28.74 2.32 -9.72
N GLY A 390 29.36 3.47 -9.98
CA GLY A 390 30.58 3.89 -9.29
C GLY A 390 30.27 4.40 -7.88
N LYS A 391 30.75 3.70 -6.86
CA LYS A 391 30.68 4.06 -5.44
C LYS A 391 32.11 4.00 -4.88
N SER A 392 32.67 5.14 -4.52
CA SER A 392 34.07 5.23 -4.05
C SER A 392 34.40 4.42 -2.79
N TYR A 393 33.38 3.96 -2.07
CA TYR A 393 33.47 3.10 -0.88
C TYR A 393 33.19 1.61 -1.17
N ALA A 394 32.82 1.25 -2.39
CA ALA A 394 32.66 -0.13 -2.82
C ALA A 394 33.99 -0.71 -3.31
N SER A 395 34.09 -2.02 -3.21
CA SER A 395 35.15 -2.86 -3.74
C SER A 395 34.90 -3.19 -5.21
N ASP A 396 35.97 -3.55 -5.92
CA ASP A 396 35.85 -4.13 -7.26
C ASP A 396 35.64 -5.66 -7.24
N ASN A 397 35.93 -6.30 -6.10
CA ASN A 397 35.58 -7.68 -5.77
C ASN A 397 34.22 -7.73 -5.07
N TYR A 398 33.60 -8.92 -5.01
CA TYR A 398 32.26 -9.09 -4.46
C TYR A 398 32.14 -8.61 -3.00
N ASP A 399 31.21 -7.69 -2.74
CA ASP A 399 31.04 -7.10 -1.41
C ASP A 399 29.57 -6.92 -0.96
N SER A 400 29.34 -6.02 0.01
CA SER A 400 28.00 -5.74 0.56
C SER A 400 27.10 -4.87 -0.32
N TYR A 401 27.69 -4.18 -1.29
CA TYR A 401 27.04 -3.23 -2.20
C TYR A 401 26.69 -3.85 -3.56
N ASP A 402 27.18 -5.07 -3.80
CA ASP A 402 26.78 -5.92 -4.91
C ASP A 402 25.48 -6.65 -4.60
N ILE A 403 24.48 -6.42 -5.43
CA ILE A 403 23.12 -6.90 -5.20
C ILE A 403 22.81 -8.02 -6.16
N GLU A 404 22.52 -9.18 -5.58
CA GLU A 404 22.29 -10.41 -6.32
C GLU A 404 21.06 -10.29 -7.22
N LYS A 405 21.15 -10.79 -8.45
CA LYS A 405 20.02 -10.88 -9.37
C LYS A 405 19.13 -12.04 -8.95
N MET A 406 17.84 -11.75 -8.80
CA MET A 406 16.83 -12.80 -8.78
C MET A 406 16.34 -13.05 -10.19
N SER A 407 16.62 -14.26 -10.68
CA SER A 407 16.10 -14.77 -11.95
C SER A 407 14.58 -14.70 -11.97
N ASN A 408 14.03 -14.23 -13.08
CA ASN A 408 12.60 -14.26 -13.36
C ASN A 408 12.09 -15.69 -13.52
N ASP A 409 12.97 -16.67 -13.74
CA ASP A 409 12.64 -18.09 -13.94
C ASP A 409 11.57 -18.24 -15.06
N ASN A 410 11.65 -17.39 -16.08
CA ASN A 410 10.74 -17.34 -17.21
C ASN A 410 11.52 -17.27 -18.55
N PRO A 411 11.50 -18.33 -19.38
CA PRO A 411 12.25 -18.37 -20.64
C PRO A 411 11.87 -17.27 -21.64
N ALA A 412 10.69 -16.66 -21.52
CA ALA A 412 10.27 -15.59 -22.43
C ALA A 412 10.96 -14.24 -22.15
N ILE A 413 11.57 -14.08 -20.98
CA ILE A 413 12.26 -12.85 -20.56
C ILE A 413 13.76 -13.07 -20.74
N PRO A 414 14.42 -12.34 -21.65
CA PRO A 414 15.88 -12.34 -21.70
C PRO A 414 16.41 -11.64 -20.46
N GLU A 415 17.51 -12.12 -19.88
CA GLU A 415 18.09 -11.52 -18.67
C GLU A 415 19.53 -11.09 -18.89
N ILE A 416 19.86 -9.92 -18.35
CA ILE A 416 21.21 -9.36 -18.34
C ILE A 416 21.64 -9.06 -16.91
N PHE A 417 22.89 -9.36 -16.60
CA PHE A 417 23.49 -9.15 -15.29
C PHE A 417 24.97 -8.93 -15.44
N SER A 418 25.60 -8.38 -14.40
CA SER A 418 27.06 -8.42 -14.29
C SER A 418 27.51 -9.61 -13.43
N MET A 419 28.77 -9.99 -13.56
CA MET A 419 29.38 -11.12 -12.86
C MET A 419 30.59 -10.68 -12.04
N VAL A 420 30.56 -10.95 -10.74
CA VAL A 420 31.70 -10.78 -9.82
C VAL A 420 31.77 -12.03 -8.94
N ASP A 421 32.92 -12.70 -8.87
CA ASP A 421 33.14 -13.93 -8.08
C ASP A 421 32.04 -15.01 -8.25
N ASN A 422 31.63 -15.25 -9.50
CA ASN A 422 30.54 -16.16 -9.89
C ASN A 422 29.14 -15.79 -9.37
N GLN A 423 28.93 -14.57 -8.87
CA GLN A 423 27.63 -14.05 -8.48
C GLN A 423 27.00 -13.27 -9.63
N GLU A 424 25.75 -13.59 -9.95
CA GLU A 424 24.93 -12.82 -10.89
C GLU A 424 24.39 -11.58 -10.18
N LEU A 425 24.68 -10.38 -10.70
CA LEU A 425 24.33 -9.12 -10.04
C LEU A 425 23.38 -8.27 -10.89
N VAL A 426 22.29 -7.81 -10.25
CA VAL A 426 21.36 -6.83 -10.82
C VAL A 426 21.84 -5.40 -10.62
N ILE A 427 22.53 -5.14 -9.50
CA ILE A 427 23.26 -3.89 -9.25
C ILE A 427 24.69 -4.28 -8.86
N ASN A 428 25.68 -3.80 -9.60
CA ASN A 428 27.10 -3.99 -9.32
C ASN A 428 27.70 -2.65 -8.93
N SER A 429 28.25 -2.60 -7.72
CA SER A 429 28.84 -1.39 -7.17
C SER A 429 30.35 -1.51 -7.28
N VAL A 430 30.96 -0.78 -8.21
CA VAL A 430 32.42 -0.74 -8.39
C VAL A 430 33.01 0.50 -7.72
N ASN A 431 34.30 0.49 -7.41
CA ASN A 431 34.94 1.65 -6.80
C ASN A 431 34.84 2.90 -7.69
N GLN A 432 35.17 2.72 -8.97
CA GLN A 432 35.10 3.75 -10.01
C GLN A 432 34.87 3.13 -11.39
N LEU A 433 34.09 3.81 -12.23
CA LEU A 433 33.97 3.51 -13.65
C LEU A 433 35.03 4.30 -14.43
N SER A 434 36.19 3.68 -14.65
CA SER A 434 37.31 4.22 -15.43
C SER A 434 37.31 3.70 -16.87
N VAL A 435 38.14 4.30 -17.73
CA VAL A 435 38.22 3.99 -19.16
C VAL A 435 38.62 2.52 -19.43
N ASP A 436 39.46 1.95 -18.58
CA ASP A 436 39.99 0.58 -18.74
C ASP A 436 39.23 -0.45 -17.88
N LYS A 437 38.13 -0.02 -17.23
CA LYS A 437 37.36 -0.89 -16.35
C LYS A 437 36.64 -1.95 -17.18
N VAL A 438 37.02 -3.21 -16.97
CA VAL A 438 36.33 -4.37 -17.55
C VAL A 438 35.19 -4.78 -16.63
N ILE A 439 33.98 -4.91 -17.18
CA ILE A 439 32.82 -5.46 -16.48
C ILE A 439 32.36 -6.71 -17.24
N ASN A 440 32.40 -7.85 -16.55
CA ASN A 440 31.89 -9.10 -17.09
C ASN A 440 30.36 -9.08 -17.05
N LEU A 441 29.71 -9.37 -18.18
CA LEU A 441 28.25 -9.45 -18.26
C LEU A 441 27.81 -10.89 -18.55
N GLY A 442 26.87 -11.38 -17.76
CA GLY A 442 26.11 -12.55 -18.13
C GLY A 442 24.90 -12.17 -18.96
N PHE A 443 24.56 -13.04 -19.90
CA PHE A 443 23.36 -12.95 -20.70
C PHE A 443 22.66 -14.30 -20.74
N ARG A 444 21.38 -14.31 -20.37
CA ARG A 444 20.50 -15.48 -20.43
C ARG A 444 19.38 -15.17 -21.44
N PRO A 445 19.47 -15.67 -22.69
CA PRO A 445 18.49 -15.33 -23.73
C PRO A 445 17.11 -15.94 -23.47
N GLY A 446 17.05 -17.05 -22.73
CA GLY A 446 15.82 -17.79 -22.42
C GLY A 446 15.26 -18.59 -23.60
N GLN A 447 15.17 -17.97 -24.78
CA GLN A 447 14.74 -18.56 -26.06
C GLN A 447 15.70 -18.17 -27.19
N THR A 448 15.60 -18.84 -28.35
CA THR A 448 16.33 -18.41 -29.55
C THR A 448 15.63 -17.20 -30.17
N GLY A 449 16.39 -16.20 -30.63
CA GLY A 449 15.84 -15.02 -31.30
C GLY A 449 16.84 -13.88 -31.42
N ASP A 450 16.35 -12.75 -31.89
CA ASP A 450 17.11 -11.50 -31.96
C ASP A 450 16.97 -10.71 -30.65
N PHE A 451 18.09 -10.16 -30.19
CA PHE A 451 18.15 -9.40 -28.95
C PHE A 451 18.88 -8.08 -29.18
N THR A 452 18.40 -7.02 -28.51
CA THR A 452 19.11 -5.74 -28.47
C THR A 452 19.58 -5.44 -27.07
N ILE A 453 20.86 -5.11 -26.90
CA ILE A 453 21.40 -4.53 -25.67
C ILE A 453 21.63 -3.05 -25.91
N ARG A 454 21.15 -2.20 -25.00
CA ARG A 454 21.29 -0.74 -25.08
C ARG A 454 21.73 -0.18 -23.73
N ALA A 455 22.63 0.78 -23.76
CA ALA A 455 22.86 1.65 -22.63
C ALA A 455 21.75 2.70 -22.57
N THR A 456 20.88 2.65 -21.57
CA THR A 456 19.75 3.57 -21.41
C THR A 456 20.05 4.70 -20.42
N GLU A 457 21.11 4.55 -19.63
CA GLU A 457 21.61 5.58 -18.72
C GLU A 457 23.14 5.54 -18.73
N ILE A 458 23.76 6.67 -19.07
CA ILE A 458 25.20 6.92 -18.96
C ILE A 458 25.34 8.27 -18.24
N GLN A 459 25.68 8.25 -16.95
CA GLN A 459 25.70 9.43 -16.09
C GLN A 459 27.08 9.64 -15.46
N GLN A 460 27.51 10.91 -15.34
CA GLN A 460 28.77 11.32 -14.72
C GLN A 460 30.03 10.73 -15.36
N PHE A 461 29.98 10.51 -16.68
CA PHE A 461 31.16 10.22 -17.50
C PHE A 461 31.71 11.53 -18.10
N ARG A 462 33.04 11.66 -18.19
CA ARG A 462 33.70 12.83 -18.80
C ARG A 462 33.37 12.88 -20.29
N LYS A 463 32.88 14.04 -20.76
CA LYS A 463 32.37 14.23 -22.12
C LYS A 463 33.43 14.02 -23.23
N ASP A 464 34.71 14.11 -22.88
CA ASP A 464 35.83 14.07 -23.83
C ASP A 464 36.76 12.86 -23.59
N SER A 465 36.31 11.83 -22.89
CA SER A 465 37.05 10.60 -22.67
C SER A 465 36.45 9.46 -23.49
N ILE A 466 37.29 8.69 -24.18
CA ILE A 466 36.89 7.40 -24.77
C ILE A 466 36.83 6.42 -23.62
N TYR A 467 35.65 5.86 -23.32
CA TYR A 467 35.50 4.79 -22.35
C TYR A 467 35.38 3.47 -23.09
N SER A 468 36.31 2.54 -22.88
CA SER A 468 36.26 1.19 -23.45
C SER A 468 35.72 0.22 -22.41
N LEU A 469 34.43 -0.09 -22.51
CA LEU A 469 33.85 -1.17 -21.72
C LEU A 469 34.02 -2.49 -22.46
N ALA A 470 34.90 -3.36 -21.98
CA ALA A 470 35.00 -4.71 -22.49
C ALA A 470 33.86 -5.55 -21.86
N ILE A 471 32.80 -5.75 -22.64
CA ILE A 471 31.68 -6.61 -22.26
C ILE A 471 32.01 -8.04 -22.72
N HIS A 472 32.36 -8.91 -21.78
CA HIS A 472 32.47 -10.34 -22.04
C HIS A 472 31.09 -10.97 -21.84
N LEU A 473 30.45 -11.36 -22.94
CA LEU A 473 29.18 -12.10 -22.92
C LEU A 473 29.46 -13.57 -22.61
N ILE A 474 29.11 -14.00 -21.40
CA ILE A 474 29.11 -15.42 -21.05
C ILE A 474 27.71 -15.96 -21.31
N ASN A 475 27.58 -16.87 -22.27
CA ASN A 475 26.33 -17.59 -22.51
C ASN A 475 26.20 -18.69 -21.44
N ILE A 476 25.28 -18.51 -20.49
CA ILE A 476 25.04 -19.49 -19.43
C ILE A 476 23.81 -20.34 -19.82
N PRO A 477 23.94 -21.66 -20.00
CA PRO A 477 22.80 -22.54 -20.28
C PRO A 477 21.82 -22.55 -19.10
N MET A 478 20.52 -22.49 -19.38
CA MET A 478 19.49 -22.49 -18.34
C MET A 478 19.46 -23.82 -17.58
N ASN A 479 19.42 -23.75 -16.25
CA ASN A 479 19.14 -24.90 -15.39
C ASN A 479 17.63 -24.89 -15.06
N ASN A 480 16.86 -25.82 -15.64
CA ASN A 480 15.39 -25.88 -15.58
C ASN A 480 14.84 -26.39 -14.22
N GLY A 481 15.36 -25.88 -13.10
CA GLY A 481 14.86 -26.19 -11.77
C GLY A 481 13.53 -25.50 -11.48
N HIS A 482 12.42 -26.10 -11.91
CA HIS A 482 11.06 -25.62 -11.66
C HIS A 482 10.74 -25.51 -10.16
N ASN A 483 10.69 -24.29 -9.63
CA ASN A 483 9.98 -23.96 -8.39
C ASN A 483 8.91 -22.90 -8.70
N THR A 484 7.82 -23.33 -9.35
CA THR A 484 6.66 -22.47 -9.58
C THR A 484 5.90 -22.25 -8.27
N PRO A 485 5.40 -21.03 -7.98
CA PRO A 485 4.97 -20.66 -6.64
C PRO A 485 3.87 -21.50 -6.01
N LEU A 486 2.95 -22.09 -6.77
CA LEU A 486 1.96 -23.04 -6.26
C LEU A 486 1.47 -23.94 -7.43
N SER A 487 2.04 -25.13 -7.58
CA SER A 487 1.47 -26.18 -8.43
C SER A 487 1.58 -27.56 -7.77
N LYS A 488 0.47 -27.99 -7.17
CA LYS A 488 -0.03 -29.38 -7.10
C LYS A 488 -1.38 -29.35 -6.36
N SER A 489 -2.29 -30.22 -6.84
CA SER A 489 -3.75 -30.29 -6.64
C SER A 489 -4.57 -29.08 -7.11
#